data_AF-A0A2V9YLQ2-F1
#
_entry.id   AF-A0A2V9YLQ2-F1
#
_cell.length_a   1.000
_cell.length_b   1.000
_cell.length_c   1.000
_cell.angle_alpha   90.00
_cell.angle_beta   90.00
_cell.angle_gamma   90.00
#
_symmetry.space_group_name_H-M   'P 1'
#
loop_
_entity.id
_entity.type
_entity.pdbx_description
1 polymer ?
#
loop_
_entity_poly.entity_id
_entity_poly.type
_entity_poly.pdbx_seq_one_letter_code
_entity_poly.pdbx_strand_id
1 'polypeptide(L)'
;MGDKPVKRYLFASDFDRTLTFNDSGYVLSELLGIPTADFERKAEGMARLNLVQQGAELAYLLLHDPEFHSRVRRHHLYDVGRRIRLKENIELLYRILEAGIDGYHFDFYVLSAAP
;
A
#
# COMPACT_ATOMS: atom_id res chain seq x y z
N MET A 1 23.71 11.43 35.67
CA MET A 1 23.86 11.31 34.20
C MET A 1 22.73 12.11 33.59
N GLY A 2 23.05 13.21 32.89
CA GLY A 2 22.02 14.09 32.33
C GLY A 2 21.24 13.38 31.23
N ASP A 3 19.92 13.48 31.30
CA ASP A 3 19.00 12.95 30.30
C ASP A 3 19.35 13.57 28.94
N LYS A 4 19.90 12.76 28.03
CA LYS A 4 20.12 13.22 26.65
C LYS A 4 18.76 13.30 25.97
N PRO A 5 18.42 14.42 25.32
CA PRO A 5 17.13 14.54 24.66
C PRO A 5 16.98 13.45 23.58
N VAL A 6 15.85 12.76 23.60
CA VAL A 6 15.49 11.74 22.59
C VAL A 6 15.39 12.41 21.22
N LYS A 7 16.09 11.86 20.23
CA LYS A 7 15.98 12.33 18.84
C LYS A 7 14.76 11.73 18.18
N ARG A 8 13.94 12.56 17.54
CA ARG A 8 12.72 12.14 16.85
C ARG A 8 12.90 12.20 15.33
N TYR A 9 12.42 11.16 14.66
CA TYR A 9 12.49 11.00 13.21
C TYR A 9 11.14 10.57 12.66
N LEU A 10 10.89 10.91 11.39
CA LEU A 10 9.78 10.35 10.63
C LEU A 10 10.27 9.09 9.90
N PHE A 11 9.55 7.98 10.07
CA PHE A 11 9.72 6.80 9.22
C PHE A 11 8.50 6.69 8.31
N ALA A 12 8.67 7.08 7.05
CA ALA A 12 7.62 6.99 6.04
C ALA A 12 7.84 5.74 5.18
N SER A 13 6.83 4.89 5.07
CA SER A 13 6.89 3.67 4.26
C SER A 13 5.77 3.65 3.25
N ASP A 14 6.06 3.21 2.04
CA ASP A 14 5.04 2.81 1.09
C ASP A 14 4.29 1.55 1.57
N PHE A 15 3.10 1.28 1.04
CA PHE A 15 2.29 0.12 1.44
C PHE A 15 2.41 -1.04 0.46
N ASP A 16 1.98 -0.84 -0.79
CA ASP A 16 1.85 -1.91 -1.78
C ASP A 16 3.23 -2.47 -2.16
N ARG A 17 3.39 -3.80 -2.04
CA ARG A 17 4.67 -4.52 -2.25
C ARG A 17 5.81 -4.11 -1.30
N THR A 18 5.62 -3.08 -0.47
CA THR A 18 6.57 -2.64 0.55
C THR A 18 6.26 -3.29 1.89
N LEU A 19 5.12 -2.96 2.50
CA LEU A 19 4.62 -3.56 3.75
C LEU A 19 3.75 -4.80 3.49
N THR A 20 3.21 -4.92 2.28
CA THR A 20 2.35 -6.04 1.87
C THR A 20 3.08 -6.97 0.89
N PHE A 21 2.59 -8.20 0.77
CA PHE A 21 3.07 -9.13 -0.27
C PHE A 21 2.55 -8.76 -1.65
N ASN A 22 1.25 -8.42 -1.73
CA ASN A 22 0.55 -8.18 -2.98
C ASN A 22 0.12 -6.72 -3.08
N ASP A 23 -0.04 -6.29 -4.33
CA ASP A 23 -0.62 -5.00 -4.69
C ASP A 23 -2.11 -4.97 -4.35
N SER A 24 -2.62 -3.86 -3.82
CA SER A 24 -4.02 -3.69 -3.45
C SER A 24 -4.97 -3.85 -4.64
N GLY A 25 -4.56 -3.44 -5.84
CA GLY A 25 -5.31 -3.63 -7.09
C GLY A 25 -5.34 -5.10 -7.54
N TYR A 26 -4.28 -5.87 -7.26
CA TYR A 26 -4.27 -7.32 -7.46
C TYR A 26 -5.32 -7.99 -6.58
N VAL A 27 -5.32 -7.69 -5.27
CA VAL A 27 -6.29 -8.27 -4.31
C VAL A 27 -7.72 -7.84 -4.65
N LEU A 28 -7.91 -6.59 -5.08
CA LEU A 28 -9.22 -6.10 -5.55
C LEU A 28 -9.72 -6.86 -6.78
N SER A 29 -8.82 -7.15 -7.72
CA SER A 29 -9.14 -7.90 -8.93
C SER A 29 -9.58 -9.32 -8.60
N GLU A 30 -8.84 -10.04 -7.74
CA GLU A 30 -9.25 -11.35 -7.24
C GLU A 30 -10.62 -11.30 -6.57
N LEU A 31 -10.85 -10.31 -5.72
CA LEU A 31 -12.11 -10.16 -4.99
C LEU A 31 -13.31 -9.96 -5.92
N LEU A 32 -13.11 -9.26 -7.03
CA LEU A 32 -14.13 -9.02 -8.05
C LEU A 32 -14.20 -10.15 -9.09
N GLY A 33 -13.33 -11.16 -9.03
CA GLY A 33 -13.23 -12.19 -10.07
C GLY A 33 -12.77 -11.63 -11.43
N ILE A 34 -12.04 -10.51 -11.42
CA ILE A 34 -11.33 -10.00 -12.59
C ILE A 34 -10.01 -10.80 -12.67
N PRO A 35 -9.63 -11.36 -13.84
CA PRO A 35 -8.34 -12.03 -13.97
C PRO A 35 -7.20 -11.12 -13.52
N THR A 36 -6.37 -11.57 -12.60
CA THR A 36 -5.26 -10.76 -12.05
C THR A 36 -4.23 -10.40 -13.12
N ALA A 37 -4.03 -11.28 -14.10
CA ALA A 37 -3.20 -11.01 -15.27
C ALA A 37 -3.73 -9.82 -16.10
N ASP A 38 -5.05 -9.56 -16.11
CA ASP A 38 -5.60 -8.38 -16.79
C ASP A 38 -5.30 -7.09 -16.04
N PHE A 39 -5.33 -7.12 -14.69
CA PHE A 39 -4.88 -5.99 -13.89
C PHE A 39 -3.41 -5.68 -14.14
N GLU A 40 -2.53 -6.69 -14.08
CA GLU A 40 -1.09 -6.53 -14.35
C GLU A 40 -0.84 -5.97 -15.75
N ARG A 41 -1.50 -6.52 -16.77
CA ARG A 41 -1.39 -6.05 -18.15
C ARG A 41 -1.85 -4.59 -18.29
N LYS A 42 -2.95 -4.20 -17.64
CA LYS A 42 -3.44 -2.81 -17.65
C LYS A 42 -2.44 -1.88 -16.94
N ALA A 43 -1.94 -2.26 -15.76
CA ALA A 43 -0.95 -1.51 -15.00
C ALA A 43 0.35 -1.29 -15.79
N GLU A 44 0.93 -2.36 -16.35
CA GLU A 44 2.13 -2.29 -17.18
C GLU A 44 1.91 -1.46 -18.44
N GLY A 45 0.74 -1.59 -19.07
CA GLY A 45 0.37 -0.78 -20.24
C GLY A 45 0.37 0.72 -19.92
N MET A 46 -0.21 1.11 -18.78
CA MET A 46 -0.22 2.51 -18.34
C MET A 46 1.20 3.03 -18.04
N ALA A 47 2.04 2.22 -17.37
CA ALA A 47 3.42 2.58 -17.10
C ALA A 47 4.24 2.77 -18.39
N ARG A 48 4.10 1.85 -19.37
CA ARG A 48 4.80 1.95 -20.67
C ARG A 48 4.40 3.19 -21.47
N LEU A 49 3.14 3.61 -21.35
CA LEU A 49 2.62 4.80 -22.02
C LEU A 49 2.86 6.10 -21.25
N ASN A 50 3.47 6.03 -20.05
CA ASN A 50 3.58 7.15 -19.10
C ASN A 50 2.21 7.82 -18.85
N LEU A 51 1.13 7.02 -18.85
CA LEU A 51 -0.23 7.54 -18.73
C LEU A 51 -0.51 8.09 -17.33
N VAL A 52 0.13 7.48 -16.33
CA VAL A 52 0.01 7.84 -14.91
C VAL A 52 1.39 7.82 -14.25
N GLN A 53 1.52 8.51 -13.12
CA GLN A 53 2.69 8.35 -12.25
C GLN A 53 2.65 6.97 -11.60
N GLN A 54 3.82 6.38 -11.36
CA GLN A 54 3.94 5.09 -10.70
C GLN A 54 3.18 5.11 -9.35
N GLY A 55 2.33 4.11 -9.14
CA GLY A 55 1.44 3.98 -7.98
C GLY A 55 0.02 4.48 -8.23
N ALA A 56 -0.23 5.29 -9.26
CA ALA A 56 -1.56 5.82 -9.57
C ALA A 56 -2.39 4.91 -10.49
N GLU A 57 -1.89 3.73 -10.86
CA GLU A 57 -2.53 2.79 -11.78
C GLU A 57 -3.91 2.36 -11.27
N LEU A 58 -4.01 1.93 -10.01
CA LEU A 58 -5.29 1.50 -9.45
C LEU A 58 -6.31 2.65 -9.43
N ALA A 59 -5.90 3.85 -8.98
CA ALA A 59 -6.77 5.02 -8.95
C ALA A 59 -7.29 5.35 -10.36
N TYR A 60 -6.43 5.27 -11.38
CA TYR A 60 -6.83 5.46 -12.77
C TYR A 60 -7.86 4.44 -13.21
N LEU A 61 -7.66 3.14 -12.92
CA LEU A 61 -8.61 2.10 -13.28
C LEU A 61 -9.97 2.31 -12.60
N LEU A 62 -9.98 2.68 -11.32
CA LEU A 62 -11.22 2.96 -10.58
C LEU A 62 -12.04 4.12 -11.19
N LEU A 63 -11.37 5.08 -11.82
CA LEU A 63 -12.01 6.25 -12.43
C LEU A 63 -12.39 6.04 -13.90
N HIS A 64 -11.60 5.26 -14.64
CA HIS A 64 -11.65 5.28 -16.10
C HIS A 64 -11.86 3.91 -16.75
N ASP A 65 -11.51 2.80 -16.09
CA ASP A 65 -11.69 1.48 -16.66
C ASP A 65 -13.13 0.98 -16.40
N PRO A 66 -13.93 0.67 -17.43
CA PRO A 66 -15.33 0.29 -17.24
C PRO A 66 -15.53 -0.91 -16.31
N GLU A 67 -14.60 -1.85 -16.28
CA GLU A 67 -14.67 -3.05 -15.45
C GLU A 67 -14.46 -2.71 -13.97
N PHE A 68 -13.49 -1.86 -13.66
CA PHE A 68 -13.23 -1.42 -12.29
C PHE A 68 -14.24 -0.36 -11.84
N HIS A 69 -14.44 0.68 -12.64
CA HIS A 69 -15.32 1.80 -12.34
C HIS A 69 -16.77 1.37 -12.05
N SER A 70 -17.34 0.49 -12.89
CA SER A 70 -18.74 0.10 -12.73
C SER A 70 -18.98 -0.93 -11.62
N ARG A 71 -17.96 -1.70 -11.22
CA ARG A 71 -18.10 -2.84 -10.28
C ARG A 71 -17.59 -2.53 -8.88
N VAL A 72 -16.57 -1.67 -8.75
CA VAL A 72 -15.98 -1.36 -7.44
C VAL A 72 -16.95 -0.51 -6.61
N ARG A 73 -17.06 -0.86 -5.33
CA ARG A 73 -17.91 -0.19 -4.34
C ARG A 73 -17.10 -0.04 -3.07
N ARG A 74 -17.51 0.91 -2.21
CA ARG A 74 -16.80 1.20 -0.96
C ARG A 74 -16.55 -0.04 -0.09
N HIS A 75 -17.50 -0.97 -0.02
CA HIS A 75 -17.32 -2.19 0.78
C HIS A 75 -16.23 -3.12 0.20
N HIS A 76 -16.05 -3.16 -1.11
CA HIS A 76 -14.96 -3.92 -1.73
C HIS A 76 -13.59 -3.41 -1.28
N LEU A 77 -13.42 -2.10 -1.13
CA LEU A 77 -12.17 -1.51 -0.64
C LEU A 77 -11.87 -1.93 0.80
N TYR A 78 -12.88 -1.92 1.67
CA TYR A 78 -12.74 -2.46 3.03
C TYR A 78 -12.42 -3.95 3.02
N ASP A 79 -13.05 -4.74 2.15
CA ASP A 79 -12.81 -6.17 2.05
C ASP A 79 -11.39 -6.47 1.58
N VAL A 80 -10.85 -5.68 0.66
CA VAL A 80 -9.46 -5.74 0.24
C VAL A 80 -8.54 -5.46 1.42
N GLY A 81 -8.75 -4.36 2.14
CA GLY A 81 -7.94 -4.02 3.32
C GLY A 81 -7.93 -5.13 4.39
N ARG A 82 -9.04 -5.86 4.54
CA ARG A 82 -9.14 -7.01 5.46
C ARG A 82 -8.42 -8.27 4.96
N ARG A 83 -8.26 -8.44 3.65
CA ARG A 83 -7.65 -9.62 3.02
C ARG A 83 -6.16 -9.46 2.73
N ILE A 84 -5.68 -8.21 2.65
CA ILE A 84 -4.28 -7.92 2.39
C ILE A 84 -3.39 -8.59 3.44
N ARG A 85 -2.36 -9.27 2.95
CA ARG A 85 -1.35 -9.93 3.78
C ARG A 85 -0.16 -9.00 3.94
N LEU A 86 0.11 -8.60 5.18
CA LEU A 86 1.34 -7.91 5.57
C LEU A 86 2.52 -8.89 5.47
N LYS A 87 3.71 -8.35 5.20
CA LYS A 87 4.97 -9.08 5.34
C LYS A 87 5.19 -9.49 6.80
N GLU A 88 6.08 -10.45 6.99
CA GLU A 88 6.43 -10.90 8.34
C GLU A 88 7.09 -9.77 9.15
N ASN A 89 6.94 -9.83 10.47
CA ASN A 89 7.62 -8.95 11.42
C ASN A 89 7.29 -7.44 11.32
N ILE A 90 6.20 -7.04 10.65
CA ILE A 90 5.76 -5.62 10.64
C ILE A 90 5.46 -5.12 12.05
N GLU A 91 4.84 -5.95 12.90
CA GLU A 91 4.63 -5.59 14.31
C GLU A 91 5.95 -5.42 15.07
N LEU A 92 6.93 -6.28 14.83
CA LEU A 92 8.26 -6.16 15.43
C LEU A 92 8.98 -4.89 14.95
N LEU A 93 8.90 -4.58 13.65
CA LEU A 93 9.43 -3.34 13.08
C LEU A 93 8.82 -2.13 13.77
N TYR A 94 7.49 -2.10 13.95
CA TYR A 94 6.81 -1.01 14.65
C TYR A 94 7.34 -0.83 16.08
N ARG A 95 7.46 -1.92 16.85
CA ARG A 95 8.00 -1.87 18.22
C ARG A 95 9.45 -1.39 18.28
N ILE A 96 10.28 -1.80 17.31
CA ILE A 96 11.68 -1.36 17.23
C ILE A 96 11.77 0.14 16.94
N LEU A 97 10.95 0.64 16.01
CA LEU A 97 10.90 2.05 15.64
C LEU A 97 10.38 2.95 16.79
N GLU A 98 9.39 2.46 17.54
CA GLU A 98 8.79 3.19 18.66
C GLU A 98 9.74 3.28 19.86
N ALA A 99 10.36 2.16 20.27
CA ALA A 99 11.08 2.09 21.54
C ALA A 99 12.29 1.13 21.56
N GLY A 100 12.68 0.54 20.44
CA GLY A 100 13.77 -0.45 20.38
C GLY A 100 15.16 0.12 20.18
N ILE A 101 15.31 1.45 20.03
CA ILE A 101 16.59 2.11 19.74
C ILE A 101 16.84 3.23 20.76
N ASP A 102 17.72 2.96 21.73
CA ASP A 102 18.01 3.89 22.82
C ASP A 102 18.42 5.28 22.33
N GLY A 103 17.70 6.31 22.79
CA GLY A 103 17.93 7.72 22.42
C GLY A 103 17.33 8.14 21.08
N TYR A 104 16.61 7.25 20.40
CA TYR A 104 15.92 7.50 19.14
C TYR A 104 14.45 7.10 19.22
N HIS A 105 13.61 7.84 18.52
CA HIS A 105 12.19 7.54 18.38
C HIS A 105 11.77 7.84 16.94
N PHE A 106 11.02 6.92 16.35
CA PHE A 106 10.57 7.03 14.96
C PHE A 106 9.04 6.99 14.91
N ASP A 107 8.43 8.08 14.45
CA ASP A 107 7.01 8.09 14.16
C ASP A 107 6.78 7.38 12.81
N PHE A 108 6.13 6.21 12.83
CA PHE A 108 5.90 5.39 11.64
C PHE A 108 4.59 5.80 10.94
N TYR A 109 4.71 6.31 9.71
CA TYR A 109 3.60 6.62 8.81
C TYR A 109 3.65 5.79 7.54
N VAL A 110 2.46 5.46 7.04
CA VAL A 110 2.26 4.83 5.73
C VAL A 110 1.88 5.90 4.71
N LEU A 111 2.56 5.93 3.57
CA LEU A 111 2.26 6.79 2.43
C LEU A 111 1.91 5.90 1.23
N SER A 112 0.64 5.85 0.84
CA SER A 112 0.19 4.98 -0.25
C SER A 112 -0.72 5.72 -1.21
N ALA A 113 -0.66 5.31 -2.48
CA ALA A 113 -1.61 5.70 -3.51
C ALA A 113 -2.85 4.79 -3.57
N ALA A 114 -2.85 3.67 -2.83
CA ALA A 114 -4.02 2.81 -2.70
C ALA A 114 -5.13 3.52 -1.89
N PRO A 115 -6.40 3.43 -2.32
CA PRO A 115 -7.54 4.09 -1.70
C PRO A 115 -8.09 3.38 -0.45
#